data_AF-A0A811NH06-F1
#
_entry.id   AF-A0A811NH06-F1
#
_cell.length_a   1.000
_cell.length_b   1.000
_cell.length_c   1.000
_cell.angle_alpha   90.00
_cell.angle_beta   90.00
_cell.angle_gamma   90.00
#
_symmetry.space_group_name_H-M   'P 1'
#
loop_
_entity.id
_entity.type
_entity.pdbx_description
1 polymer ?
#
loop_
_entity_poly.entity_id
_entity_poly.type
_entity_poly.pdbx_seq_one_letter_code
_entity_poly.pdbx_strand_id
1 'polypeptide(L)'
;MASAEASRISEARRDAVFGRWVVFSPARSCRPTDLKSHSPAGPLAPPKPSCPFCAGRESECAPQIFRVPPDGSLPWRIRVIQNLYPALRRDVEPPPPVLPEGEAPPDEPGERAVPGFGFHDVVIETPRHDVRLWDLDAEGVGDVLLAYAERVRQLGEHPVVKYVQVEP
;
A
#
# COMPACT_ATOMS: atom_id res chain seq x y z
N MET A 1 1.95 -40.75 16.74
CA MET A 1 2.57 -40.04 17.89
C MET A 1 3.78 -39.17 17.49
N ALA A 2 4.50 -39.43 16.40
CA ALA A 2 5.63 -38.59 15.93
C ALA A 2 5.25 -37.15 15.48
N SER A 3 4.00 -36.89 15.12
CA SER A 3 3.55 -35.59 14.59
C SER A 3 3.46 -34.47 15.64
N ALA A 4 3.33 -34.80 16.93
CA ALA A 4 3.19 -33.80 17.99
C ALA A 4 4.55 -33.30 18.51
N GLU A 5 5.61 -34.09 18.32
CA GLU A 5 6.97 -33.81 18.81
C GLU A 5 7.75 -32.90 17.84
N ALA A 6 7.54 -33.08 16.52
CA ALA A 6 8.01 -32.16 15.48
C ALA A 6 7.50 -30.72 15.67
N SER A 7 6.34 -30.54 16.32
CA SER A 7 5.73 -29.23 16.58
C SER A 7 6.46 -28.39 17.64
N ARG A 8 7.44 -28.93 18.36
CA ARG A 8 8.15 -28.22 19.45
C ARG A 8 9.59 -27.83 19.13
N ILE A 9 10.15 -28.34 18.04
CA ILE A 9 11.54 -28.09 17.66
C ILE A 9 11.62 -26.76 16.90
N SER A 10 12.60 -25.92 17.24
CA SER A 10 12.84 -24.70 16.47
C SER A 10 13.60 -25.04 15.19
N GLU A 11 13.20 -24.45 14.07
CA GLU A 11 13.84 -24.65 12.77
C GLU A 11 14.01 -23.32 12.04
N ALA A 12 14.97 -23.26 11.12
CA ALA A 12 15.15 -22.14 10.22
C ALA A 12 14.83 -22.59 8.80
N ARG A 13 13.90 -21.90 8.14
CA ARG A 13 13.54 -22.16 6.74
C ARG A 13 13.95 -20.96 5.90
N ARG A 14 14.50 -21.21 4.72
CA ARG A 14 14.82 -20.15 3.76
C ARG A 14 13.61 -19.91 2.87
N ASP A 15 13.13 -18.68 2.86
CA ASP A 15 12.03 -18.24 1.99
C ASP A 15 12.50 -18.19 0.53
N ALA A 16 11.74 -18.81 -0.36
CA ALA A 16 12.11 -18.93 -1.77
C ALA A 16 11.83 -17.65 -2.58
N VAL A 17 10.92 -16.79 -2.10
CA VAL A 17 10.51 -15.56 -2.81
C VAL A 17 11.51 -14.43 -2.57
N PHE A 18 11.90 -14.22 -1.32
CA PHE A 18 12.78 -13.12 -0.89
C PHE A 18 14.19 -13.60 -0.51
N GLY A 19 14.44 -14.91 -0.45
CA GLY A 19 15.76 -15.49 -0.17
C GLY A 19 16.23 -15.37 1.27
N ARG A 20 15.37 -14.95 2.20
CA ARG A 20 15.69 -14.66 3.62
C ARG A 20 15.51 -15.89 4.51
N TRP A 21 16.29 -16.00 5.58
CA TRP A 21 16.10 -17.02 6.61
C TRP A 21 15.04 -16.60 7.62
N VAL A 22 14.09 -17.49 7.90
CA VAL A 22 13.02 -17.29 8.88
C VAL A 22 13.10 -18.37 9.94
N VAL A 23 13.11 -17.97 11.21
CA VAL A 23 13.13 -18.88 12.36
C VAL A 23 11.71 -19.18 12.81
N PHE A 24 11.33 -20.46 12.78
CA PHE A 24 10.10 -20.99 13.35
C PHE A 24 10.42 -21.54 14.74
N SER A 25 9.78 -21.00 15.78
CA SER A 25 9.99 -21.44 17.17
C SER A 25 8.66 -21.48 17.93
N PRO A 26 7.84 -22.52 17.73
CA PRO A 26 6.47 -22.58 18.27
C PRO A 26 6.40 -22.42 19.80
N ALA A 27 7.40 -22.94 20.54
CA ALA A 27 7.46 -22.81 22.00
C ALA A 27 7.52 -21.36 22.50
N ARG A 28 7.94 -20.40 21.67
CA ARG A 28 8.02 -18.97 22.07
C ARG A 28 6.65 -18.33 22.27
N SER A 29 5.57 -18.87 21.70
CA SER A 29 4.22 -18.35 21.93
C SER A 29 3.74 -18.57 23.37
N CYS A 30 4.30 -19.56 24.07
CA CYS A 30 3.99 -19.86 25.48
C CYS A 30 4.81 -19.03 26.47
N ARG A 31 5.72 -18.17 25.98
CA ARG A 31 6.53 -17.33 26.86
C ARG A 31 5.62 -16.32 27.57
N PRO A 32 5.65 -16.22 28.91
CA PRO A 32 4.96 -15.16 29.61
C PRO A 32 5.41 -13.80 29.08
N THR A 33 4.45 -12.95 28.74
CA THR A 33 4.69 -11.56 28.33
C THR A 33 4.10 -10.62 29.37
N ASP A 34 4.97 -9.80 29.98
CA ASP A 34 4.57 -8.72 30.90
C ASP A 34 3.94 -7.53 30.15
N LEU A 35 4.10 -7.48 28.81
CA LEU A 35 3.36 -6.57 27.95
C LEU A 35 1.91 -7.07 27.80
N LYS A 36 0.99 -6.39 28.49
CA LYS A 36 -0.42 -6.40 28.08
C LYS A 36 -0.49 -5.87 26.65
N SER A 37 -1.32 -6.47 25.80
CA SER A 37 -1.64 -5.86 24.51
C SER A 37 -2.17 -4.45 24.75
N HIS A 38 -1.35 -3.43 24.47
CA HIS A 38 -1.79 -2.05 24.45
C HIS A 38 -2.59 -1.82 23.17
N SER A 39 -3.81 -2.35 23.21
CA SER A 39 -5.04 -1.88 22.58
C SER A 39 -6.08 -2.98 22.82
N PRO A 40 -6.77 -3.00 23.98
CA PRO A 40 -8.21 -3.18 23.85
C PRO A 40 -8.64 -2.11 22.84
N ALA A 41 -9.54 -2.43 21.93
CA ALA A 41 -10.37 -1.40 21.32
C ALA A 41 -11.14 -0.71 22.47
N GLY A 42 -10.47 0.17 23.22
CA GLY A 42 -11.14 1.18 24.01
C GLY A 42 -12.05 1.91 23.04
N PRO A 43 -13.27 2.27 23.44
CA PRO A 43 -14.28 2.78 22.52
C PRO A 43 -13.61 3.86 21.67
N LEU A 44 -13.36 3.50 20.40
CA LEU A 44 -12.83 4.40 19.42
C LEU A 44 -13.71 5.64 19.54
N ALA A 45 -13.11 6.83 19.70
CA ALA A 45 -13.87 8.07 19.67
C ALA A 45 -14.95 7.92 18.58
N PRO A 46 -16.23 8.22 18.86
CA PRO A 46 -17.33 7.84 17.98
C PRO A 46 -16.92 8.17 16.55
N PRO A 47 -16.95 7.20 15.62
CA PRO A 47 -16.41 7.38 14.30
C PRO A 47 -16.96 8.68 13.74
N LYS A 48 -16.07 9.58 13.30
CA LYS A 48 -16.52 10.84 12.72
C LYS A 48 -17.51 10.49 11.62
N PRO A 49 -18.72 11.08 11.59
CA PRO A 49 -19.75 10.66 10.67
C PRO A 49 -19.38 10.90 9.20
N SER A 50 -18.37 11.73 8.92
CA SER A 50 -17.79 11.85 7.58
C SER A 50 -16.33 12.30 7.60
N CYS A 51 -15.61 12.01 6.52
CA CYS A 51 -14.24 12.43 6.25
C CYS A 51 -14.14 13.05 4.83
N PRO A 52 -13.01 13.67 4.46
CA PRO A 52 -12.83 14.26 3.11
C PRO A 52 -13.05 13.28 1.95
N PHE A 53 -12.93 11.96 2.19
CA PHE A 53 -13.11 10.93 1.16
C PHE A 53 -14.58 10.52 0.95
N CYS A 54 -15.51 10.95 1.82
CA CYS A 54 -16.93 10.68 1.65
C CYS A 54 -17.50 11.43 0.44
N ALA A 55 -18.55 10.86 -0.18
CA ALA A 55 -19.27 11.53 -1.25
C ALA A 55 -19.80 12.91 -0.81
N GLY A 56 -19.74 13.88 -1.73
CA GLY A 56 -20.13 15.28 -1.51
C GLY A 56 -19.05 16.16 -0.88
N ARG A 57 -17.87 15.61 -0.56
CA ARG A 57 -16.72 16.33 0.02
C ARG A 57 -15.50 16.32 -0.89
N GLU A 58 -15.71 16.12 -2.19
CA GLU A 58 -14.65 15.95 -3.18
C GLU A 58 -13.76 17.19 -3.31
N SER A 59 -14.28 18.38 -2.98
CA SER A 59 -13.54 19.65 -2.97
C SER A 59 -12.47 19.73 -1.86
N GLU A 60 -12.56 18.87 -0.84
CA GLU A 60 -11.57 18.78 0.24
C GLU A 60 -10.46 17.77 -0.09
N CYS A 61 -10.55 17.08 -1.23
CA CYS A 61 -9.53 16.16 -1.71
C CYS A 61 -8.50 16.87 -2.61
N ALA A 62 -7.31 16.26 -2.70
CA ALA A 62 -6.37 16.58 -3.76
C ALA A 62 -6.94 16.21 -5.15
N PRO A 63 -6.32 16.69 -6.25
CA PRO A 63 -6.86 16.54 -7.60
C PRO A 63 -7.21 15.09 -7.95
N GLN A 64 -8.36 14.92 -8.62
CA GLN A 64 -8.80 13.63 -9.12
C GLN A 64 -8.00 13.24 -10.37
N ILE A 65 -7.61 11.97 -10.45
CA ILE A 65 -6.99 11.36 -11.64
C ILE A 65 -8.09 10.73 -12.49
N PHE A 66 -8.88 9.83 -11.92
CA PHE A 66 -10.08 9.28 -12.54
C PHE A 66 -11.08 8.80 -11.49
N ARG A 67 -12.25 8.36 -11.94
CA ARG A 67 -13.30 7.79 -11.10
C ARG A 67 -14.09 6.73 -11.86
N VAL A 68 -14.81 5.89 -11.12
CA VAL A 68 -15.69 4.84 -11.66
C VAL A 68 -17.10 5.03 -11.08
N PRO A 69 -18.16 5.13 -11.90
CA PRO A 69 -18.12 5.31 -13.35
C PRO A 69 -17.51 6.67 -13.75
N PRO A 70 -16.94 6.79 -14.97
CA PRO A 70 -16.29 8.02 -15.42
C PRO A 70 -17.26 9.18 -15.65
N ASP A 71 -18.55 8.90 -15.88
CA ASP A 71 -19.59 9.90 -16.10
C ASP A 71 -19.76 10.81 -14.88
N GLY A 72 -19.54 12.12 -15.11
CA GLY A 72 -19.71 13.25 -14.20
C GLY A 72 -21.05 13.32 -13.46
N SER A 73 -22.12 12.88 -14.11
CA SER A 73 -23.50 12.99 -13.64
C SER A 73 -23.93 11.86 -12.70
N LEU A 74 -23.21 10.73 -12.73
CA LEU A 74 -23.51 9.56 -11.92
C LEU A 74 -22.76 9.60 -10.58
N PRO A 75 -23.35 9.03 -9.50
CA PRO A 75 -22.63 8.85 -8.25
C PRO A 75 -21.43 7.92 -8.47
N TRP A 76 -20.26 8.34 -8.00
CA TRP A 76 -19.05 7.53 -8.10
C TRP A 76 -19.08 6.39 -7.08
N ARG A 77 -18.48 5.27 -7.46
CA ARG A 77 -18.21 4.09 -6.62
C ARG A 77 -16.76 4.09 -6.15
N ILE A 78 -15.83 4.37 -7.06
CA ILE A 78 -14.38 4.45 -6.81
C ILE A 78 -13.85 5.80 -7.28
N ARG A 79 -12.89 6.37 -6.56
CA ARG A 79 -12.09 7.51 -7.03
C ARG A 79 -10.61 7.22 -6.87
N VAL A 80 -9.83 7.61 -7.86
CA VAL A 80 -8.36 7.66 -7.76
C VAL A 80 -7.94 9.11 -7.77
N ILE A 81 -7.31 9.54 -6.70
CA ILE A 81 -6.89 10.93 -6.48
C ILE A 81 -5.39 10.98 -6.22
N GLN A 82 -4.79 12.15 -6.38
CA GLN A 82 -3.43 12.36 -5.89
C GLN A 82 -3.40 12.31 -4.36
N ASN A 83 -2.30 11.86 -3.75
CA ASN A 83 -2.14 12.04 -2.31
C ASN A 83 -1.83 13.51 -2.01
N LEU A 84 -2.53 14.11 -1.04
CA LEU A 84 -2.30 15.48 -0.58
C LEU A 84 -0.95 15.65 0.13
N TYR A 85 -0.44 14.58 0.75
CA TYR A 85 0.85 14.52 1.44
C TYR A 85 1.71 13.40 0.85
N PRO A 86 2.16 13.53 -0.41
CA PRO A 86 2.80 12.45 -1.11
C PRO A 86 4.24 12.23 -0.62
N ALA A 87 4.62 10.96 -0.42
CA ALA A 87 5.99 10.59 -0.05
C ALA A 87 7.01 10.81 -1.19
N LEU A 88 6.54 10.82 -2.45
CA LEU A 88 7.30 11.09 -3.65
C LEU A 88 6.61 12.19 -4.46
N ARG A 89 7.38 13.08 -5.07
CA ARG A 89 6.85 14.22 -5.80
C ARG A 89 6.87 13.97 -7.31
N ARG A 90 5.77 14.31 -7.99
CA ARG A 90 5.66 14.18 -9.45
C ARG A 90 6.19 15.38 -10.22
N ASP A 91 6.50 16.47 -9.51
CA ASP A 91 6.89 17.79 -10.04
C ASP A 91 8.38 18.11 -9.82
N VAL A 92 9.16 17.15 -9.34
CA VAL A 92 10.62 17.25 -9.23
C VAL A 92 11.29 16.58 -10.41
N GLU A 93 12.54 16.94 -10.69
CA GLU A 93 13.32 16.31 -11.77
C GLU A 93 13.48 14.80 -11.49
N PRO A 94 13.17 13.92 -12.45
CA PRO A 94 13.40 12.50 -12.31
C PRO A 94 14.89 12.17 -12.09
N PRO A 95 15.22 11.12 -11.33
CA PRO A 95 16.60 10.71 -11.17
C PRO A 95 17.21 10.37 -12.54
N PRO A 96 18.53 10.62 -12.72
CA PRO A 96 19.21 10.22 -13.93
C PRO A 96 19.11 8.71 -14.13
N PRO A 97 19.13 8.23 -15.38
CA PRO A 97 19.11 6.80 -15.66
C PRO A 97 20.26 6.09 -14.94
N VAL A 98 19.94 4.97 -14.31
CA VAL A 98 20.94 4.12 -13.65
C VAL A 98 21.87 3.57 -14.74
N LEU A 99 23.17 3.87 -14.61
CA LEU A 99 24.19 3.32 -15.51
C LEU A 99 24.28 1.80 -15.35
N PRO A 100 24.64 1.05 -16.41
CA PRO A 100 24.91 -0.38 -16.32
C PRO A 100 25.90 -0.71 -15.20
N GLU A 101 25.73 -1.87 -14.56
CA GLU A 101 26.68 -2.38 -13.57
C GLU A 101 28.10 -2.41 -14.17
N GLY A 102 29.06 -1.73 -13.53
CA GLY A 102 30.46 -1.64 -13.97
C GLY A 102 30.85 -0.35 -14.71
N GLU A 103 29.90 0.46 -15.16
CA GLU A 103 30.15 1.79 -15.75
C GLU A 103 29.89 2.94 -14.77
N ALA A 104 29.17 2.67 -13.68
CA ALA A 104 29.04 3.61 -12.59
C ALA A 104 30.38 3.71 -11.82
N PRO A 105 30.87 4.93 -11.53
CA PRO A 105 32.00 5.09 -10.61
C PRO A 105 31.67 4.39 -9.28
N PRO A 106 32.66 3.77 -8.61
CA PRO A 106 32.43 3.10 -7.34
C PRO A 106 31.79 4.08 -6.36
N ASP A 107 30.65 3.70 -5.81
CA ASP A 107 29.94 4.53 -4.83
C ASP A 107 30.75 4.56 -3.53
N GLU A 108 31.22 5.75 -3.13
CA GLU A 108 31.66 6.00 -1.75
C GLU A 108 30.45 5.77 -0.82
N PRO A 109 30.54 4.88 0.19
CA PRO A 109 29.41 4.56 1.05
C PRO A 109 28.82 5.81 1.74
N GLY A 110 27.55 6.11 1.44
CA GLY A 110 26.79 7.14 2.15
C GLY A 110 26.56 8.47 1.42
N GLU A 111 27.09 8.67 0.22
CA GLU A 111 27.04 9.98 -0.46
C GLU A 111 25.95 10.12 -1.54
N ARG A 112 25.28 9.02 -1.92
CA ARG A 112 24.34 9.04 -3.04
C ARG A 112 22.91 9.35 -2.60
N ALA A 113 22.54 10.64 -2.67
CA ALA A 113 21.15 11.07 -2.58
C ALA A 113 20.52 11.13 -3.97
N VAL A 114 19.32 10.57 -4.13
CA VAL A 114 18.52 10.69 -5.36
C VAL A 114 17.29 11.56 -5.11
N PRO A 115 16.83 12.35 -6.10
CA PRO A 115 15.56 13.06 -5.98
C PRO A 115 14.41 12.09 -5.70
N GLY A 116 13.51 12.46 -4.78
CA GLY A 116 12.30 11.71 -4.47
C GLY A 116 11.21 11.86 -5.54
N PHE A 117 11.55 11.59 -6.80
CA PHE A 117 10.60 11.59 -7.91
C PHE A 117 9.69 10.37 -7.88
N GLY A 118 8.40 10.57 -8.08
CA GLY A 118 7.45 9.48 -8.26
C GLY A 118 6.01 9.92 -8.07
N PHE A 119 5.12 8.92 -8.08
CA PHE A 119 3.69 9.12 -7.94
C PHE A 119 3.21 8.45 -6.66
N HIS A 120 2.54 9.23 -5.82
CA HIS A 120 1.84 8.71 -4.65
C HIS A 120 0.39 9.17 -4.76
N ASP A 121 -0.48 8.19 -5.02
CA ASP A 121 -1.90 8.37 -5.27
C ASP A 121 -2.71 7.60 -4.22
N VAL A 122 -3.98 7.97 -4.04
CA VAL A 122 -4.92 7.32 -3.12
C VAL A 122 -6.08 6.78 -3.93
N VAL A 123 -6.44 5.52 -3.67
CA VAL A 123 -7.67 4.90 -4.19
C VAL A 123 -8.70 4.90 -3.09
N ILE A 124 -9.82 5.59 -3.32
CA ILE A 124 -10.98 5.62 -2.43
C ILE A 124 -11.94 4.53 -2.90
N GLU A 125 -12.06 3.49 -2.08
CA GLU A 125 -12.76 2.24 -2.40
C GLU A 125 -14.28 2.31 -2.32
N THR A 126 -14.81 3.35 -1.67
CA THR A 126 -16.25 3.51 -1.47
C THR A 126 -16.59 4.96 -1.11
N PRO A 127 -17.76 5.48 -1.52
CA PRO A 127 -18.27 6.78 -1.07
C PRO A 127 -18.72 6.78 0.39
N ARG A 128 -18.88 5.60 1.01
CA ARG A 128 -19.41 5.41 2.35
C ARG A 128 -18.32 5.23 3.39
N HIS A 129 -18.37 6.02 4.47
CA HIS A 129 -17.36 6.03 5.53
C HIS A 129 -17.29 4.72 6.35
N ASP A 130 -18.43 4.03 6.47
CA ASP A 130 -18.64 2.90 7.37
C ASP A 130 -18.40 1.53 6.71
N VAL A 131 -18.08 1.52 5.42
CA VAL A 131 -17.88 0.31 4.62
C VAL A 131 -16.40 0.02 4.48
N ARG A 132 -16.00 -1.22 4.79
CA ARG A 132 -14.65 -1.74 4.56
C ARG A 132 -14.57 -2.45 3.21
N LEU A 133 -13.35 -2.67 2.71
CA LEU A 133 -13.10 -3.46 1.50
C LEU A 133 -13.80 -4.83 1.53
N TRP A 134 -13.79 -5.53 2.67
CA TRP A 134 -14.41 -6.85 2.83
C TRP A 134 -15.94 -6.81 3.04
N ASP A 135 -16.53 -5.63 3.22
CA ASP A 135 -17.99 -5.45 3.27
C ASP A 135 -18.58 -5.22 1.86
N LEU A 136 -17.72 -5.01 0.85
CA LEU A 136 -18.11 -4.90 -0.55
C LEU A 136 -18.50 -6.27 -1.11
N ASP A 137 -19.39 -6.28 -2.10
CA ASP A 137 -19.67 -7.47 -2.89
C ASP A 137 -18.54 -7.76 -3.89
N ALA A 138 -18.62 -8.91 -4.57
CA ALA A 138 -17.59 -9.33 -5.50
C ALA A 138 -17.39 -8.33 -6.67
N GLU A 139 -18.46 -7.65 -7.09
CA GLU A 139 -18.36 -6.61 -8.12
C GLU A 139 -17.61 -5.38 -7.60
N GLY A 140 -17.94 -4.90 -6.40
CA GLY A 140 -17.25 -3.76 -5.79
C GLY A 140 -15.77 -4.02 -5.52
N VAL A 141 -15.41 -5.21 -5.02
CA VAL A 141 -14.00 -5.60 -4.90
C VAL A 141 -13.33 -5.69 -6.28
N GLY A 142 -14.05 -6.20 -7.28
CA GLY A 142 -13.60 -6.22 -8.67
C GLY A 142 -13.29 -4.83 -9.21
N ASP A 143 -14.15 -3.85 -8.96
CA ASP A 143 -13.94 -2.46 -9.36
C ASP A 143 -12.69 -1.84 -8.72
N VAL A 144 -12.44 -2.14 -7.43
CA VAL A 144 -11.23 -1.69 -6.72
C VAL A 144 -9.96 -2.26 -7.39
N LEU A 145 -9.94 -3.56 -7.66
CA LEU A 145 -8.81 -4.22 -8.32
C LEU A 145 -8.59 -3.71 -9.75
N LEU A 146 -9.67 -3.45 -10.48
CA LEU A 146 -9.60 -2.85 -11.82
C LEU A 146 -9.09 -1.41 -11.78
N ALA A 147 -9.45 -0.63 -10.75
CA ALA A 147 -8.91 0.70 -10.55
C ALA A 147 -7.40 0.66 -10.26
N TYR A 148 -6.92 -0.30 -9.46
CA TYR A 148 -5.47 -0.52 -9.28
C TYR A 148 -4.81 -0.87 -10.62
N ALA A 149 -5.36 -1.84 -11.36
CA ALA A 149 -4.80 -2.29 -12.62
C ALA A 149 -4.68 -1.14 -13.64
N GLU A 150 -5.74 -0.33 -13.77
CA GLU A 150 -5.74 0.82 -14.67
C GLU A 150 -4.70 1.87 -14.25
N ARG A 151 -4.58 2.16 -12.94
CA ARG A 151 -3.59 3.14 -12.48
C ARG A 151 -2.16 2.62 -12.64
N VAL A 152 -1.90 1.35 -12.34
CA VAL A 152 -0.60 0.71 -12.57
C VAL A 152 -0.22 0.77 -14.04
N ARG A 153 -1.18 0.49 -14.95
CA ARG A 153 -0.97 0.60 -16.40
C ARG A 153 -0.57 2.02 -16.81
N GLN A 154 -1.30 3.03 -16.35
CA GLN A 154 -0.99 4.45 -16.63
C GLN A 154 0.41 4.84 -16.13
N LEU A 155 0.79 4.39 -14.93
CA LEU A 155 2.11 4.68 -14.37
C LEU A 155 3.23 3.90 -15.07
N GLY A 156 2.95 2.69 -15.55
CA GLY A 156 3.89 1.87 -16.30
C GLY A 156 4.24 2.42 -17.69
N GLU A 157 3.40 3.29 -18.26
CA GLU A 157 3.71 4.03 -19.49
C GLU A 157 4.70 5.18 -19.26
N HIS A 158 4.96 5.57 -18.00
CA HIS A 158 5.90 6.62 -17.68
C HIS A 158 7.35 6.11 -17.77
N PRO A 159 8.23 6.72 -18.59
CA PRO A 159 9.53 6.12 -18.96
C PRO A 159 10.49 5.88 -17.78
N VAL A 160 10.37 6.71 -16.74
CA VAL A 160 11.23 6.66 -15.55
C VAL A 160 10.67 5.75 -14.45
N VAL A 161 9.38 5.39 -14.49
CA VAL A 161 8.79 4.50 -13.49
C VAL A 161 9.24 3.07 -13.79
N LYS A 162 9.92 2.44 -12.83
CA LYS A 162 10.40 1.04 -12.96
C LYS A 162 9.57 0.05 -12.15
N TYR A 163 8.85 0.53 -11.15
CA TYR A 163 8.06 -0.30 -10.24
C TYR A 163 6.90 0.51 -9.69
N VAL A 164 5.76 -0.16 -9.48
CA VAL A 164 4.58 0.42 -8.83
C VAL A 164 4.17 -0.52 -7.70
N GLN A 165 4.19 -0.03 -6.47
CA GLN A 165 3.65 -0.75 -5.32
C GLN A 165 2.19 -0.36 -5.12
N VAL A 166 1.33 -1.36 -4.94
CA VAL A 166 -0.04 -1.17 -4.44
C VAL A 166 -0.07 -1.67 -3.00
N GLU A 167 -0.47 -0.82 -2.05
CA GLU A 167 -0.66 -1.18 -0.65
C GLU A 167 -2.15 -1.05 -0.29
N PRO A 168 -2.85 -2.17 -0.02
CA PRO A 168 -4.24 -2.17 0.45
C PRO A 168 -4.34 -1.91 1.96
#